data_AF-A0A1J4JMN7-F1
#
_entry.id   AF-A0A1J4JMN7-F1
#
_cell.length_a   1.000
_cell.length_b   1.000
_cell.length_c   1.000
_cell.angle_alpha   90.00
_cell.angle_beta   90.00
_cell.angle_gamma   90.00
#
_symmetry.space_group_name_H-M   'P 1'
#
loop_
_entity.id
_entity.type
_entity.pdbx_description
1 polymer ?
#
loop_
_entity_poly.entity_id
_entity_poly.type
_entity_poly.pdbx_seq_one_letter_code
_entity_poly.pdbx_strand_id
1 'polypeptide(L)'
;MSRVTRCWLFDPVPNIKDVQEFFLPNKDFASRQYRSWIKEFHVNTKKIDQYTTHYQHILAENDKNYESYEIISLPNEKNILNDLKRTLGAIRENYNYKMAPNDTEKILFCKILRIILVMQSDEKTRLFFRYRQTMIDLLLPIYHVVWCALYNDDLDIIKIEAITKVAFCKFMKKSKHIYKIPGSPNFESRMSEIRNNYETKLREIAPSAVKILDNSQIDLLYFSKWYFLVFTQEFNFHIVIQIWNFLILHGMDKFNKELIKLCGKVLENLFLEFVGKSLTQKEIYSMMQDIKKVPIFTLFR
;
A
#
# COMPACT_ATOMS: atom_id res chain seq x y z
N MET A 1 -15.04 19.11 -18.60
CA MET A 1 -14.55 17.76 -18.26
C MET A 1 -13.77 17.84 -16.95
N SER A 2 -14.16 17.12 -15.89
CA SER A 2 -13.39 17.05 -14.65
C SER A 2 -12.64 15.72 -14.56
N ARG A 3 -11.34 15.73 -14.87
CA ARG A 3 -10.43 14.62 -14.61
C ARG A 3 -9.10 15.17 -14.11
N VAL A 4 -8.74 14.82 -12.88
CA VAL A 4 -7.52 14.09 -12.50
C VAL A 4 -7.33 14.27 -10.98
N THR A 5 -7.08 13.13 -10.34
CA THR A 5 -6.76 13.01 -8.91
C THR A 5 -5.31 13.42 -8.67
N ARG A 6 -5.10 14.42 -7.80
CA ARG A 6 -3.79 15.02 -7.49
C ARG A 6 -3.40 14.67 -6.06
N CYS A 7 -2.18 14.16 -5.83
CA CYS A 7 -1.41 14.21 -4.57
C CYS A 7 -0.07 13.43 -4.79
N TRP A 8 1.11 14.04 -4.58
CA TRP A 8 2.40 13.33 -4.46
C TRP A 8 2.60 12.91 -2.99
N LEU A 9 3.73 12.31 -2.61
CA LEU A 9 4.04 12.03 -1.18
C LEU A 9 4.82 13.18 -0.49
N PHE A 10 4.74 14.37 -1.11
CA PHE A 10 5.11 15.74 -0.69
C PHE A 10 6.60 16.12 -0.59
N ASP A 11 7.11 17.14 -1.29
CA ASP A 11 6.62 17.86 -2.49
C ASP A 11 7.76 18.74 -3.08
N PRO A 12 7.71 19.18 -4.36
CA PRO A 12 8.76 20.03 -4.97
C PRO A 12 8.45 21.53 -4.90
N VAL A 13 9.46 22.32 -4.55
CA VAL A 13 9.43 23.79 -4.44
C VAL A 13 10.73 24.36 -5.07
N PRO A 14 10.79 25.59 -5.61
CA PRO A 14 10.02 26.06 -6.75
C PRO A 14 10.94 26.62 -7.86
N ASN A 15 11.04 26.03 -9.07
CA ASN A 15 11.53 26.76 -10.27
C ASN A 15 11.41 26.04 -11.64
N ILE A 16 10.28 25.42 -11.98
CA ILE A 16 10.08 24.89 -13.35
C ILE A 16 8.70 25.30 -13.87
N LYS A 17 8.66 26.11 -14.93
CA LYS A 17 7.44 26.72 -15.48
C LYS A 17 6.47 25.70 -16.12
N ASP A 18 6.95 24.51 -16.47
CA ASP A 18 6.19 23.52 -17.24
C ASP A 18 5.66 22.32 -16.41
N VAL A 19 5.66 22.41 -15.07
CA VAL A 19 5.26 21.28 -14.17
C VAL A 19 4.19 21.69 -13.13
N GLN A 20 3.61 22.89 -13.22
CA GLN A 20 2.85 23.50 -12.12
C GLN A 20 1.53 22.80 -11.73
N GLU A 21 0.88 22.00 -12.60
CA GLU A 21 -0.43 21.41 -12.27
C GLU A 21 -0.38 20.10 -11.44
N PHE A 22 0.80 19.54 -11.20
CA PHE A 22 0.95 18.16 -10.69
C PHE A 22 0.77 17.99 -9.17
N PHE A 23 1.00 19.02 -8.36
CA PHE A 23 1.43 18.82 -6.96
C PHE A 23 0.36 19.09 -5.88
N LEU A 24 -0.55 20.06 -6.08
CA LEU A 24 -1.53 20.43 -5.06
C LEU A 24 -2.75 19.47 -5.02
N PRO A 25 -3.02 18.77 -3.90
CA PRO A 25 -4.17 17.89 -3.81
C PRO A 25 -5.49 18.65 -3.98
N ASN A 26 -6.42 18.05 -4.72
CA ASN A 26 -7.80 18.52 -4.70
C ASN A 26 -8.39 18.18 -3.32
N LYS A 27 -8.45 19.18 -2.43
CA LYS A 27 -8.81 19.01 -1.02
C LYS A 27 -10.17 18.34 -0.82
N ASP A 28 -11.16 18.63 -1.68
CA ASP A 28 -12.46 17.96 -1.65
C ASP A 28 -12.37 16.48 -1.99
N PHE A 29 -11.58 16.14 -3.01
CA PHE A 29 -11.37 14.77 -3.44
C PHE A 29 -10.64 13.96 -2.35
N ALA A 30 -9.53 14.48 -1.81
CA ALA A 30 -8.82 13.87 -0.69
C ALA A 30 -9.73 13.70 0.54
N SER A 31 -10.51 14.73 0.88
CA SER A 31 -11.50 14.70 1.97
C SER A 31 -12.63 13.69 1.74
N ARG A 32 -13.02 13.41 0.49
CA ARG A 32 -13.99 12.35 0.16
C ARG A 32 -13.37 10.97 0.30
N GLN A 33 -12.14 10.75 -0.19
CA GLN A 33 -11.41 9.50 -0.02
C GLN A 33 -11.20 9.16 1.45
N TYR A 34 -10.66 10.11 2.22
CA TYR A 34 -10.46 9.97 3.66
C TYR A 34 -11.75 9.57 4.38
N ARG A 35 -12.86 10.30 4.15
CA ARG A 35 -14.17 9.96 4.74
C ARG A 35 -14.65 8.56 4.35
N SER A 36 -14.43 8.14 3.10
CA SER A 36 -14.76 6.78 2.64
C SER A 36 -13.91 5.72 3.33
N TRP A 37 -12.58 5.86 3.34
CA TRP A 37 -11.66 4.86 3.89
C TRP A 37 -11.82 4.73 5.41
N ILE A 38 -11.87 5.84 6.14
CA ILE A 38 -12.07 5.87 7.60
C ILE A 38 -13.41 5.24 8.00
N LYS A 39 -14.48 5.49 7.22
CA LYS A 39 -15.78 4.83 7.39
C LYS A 39 -15.66 3.32 7.18
N GLU A 40 -15.14 2.87 6.05
CA GLU A 40 -15.04 1.46 5.68
C GLU A 40 -14.12 0.65 6.61
N PHE A 41 -13.06 1.27 7.13
CA PHE A 41 -12.19 0.70 8.14
C PHE A 41 -12.83 0.65 9.54
N HIS A 42 -14.00 1.28 9.76
CA HIS A 42 -14.65 1.44 11.06
C HIS A 42 -13.71 2.10 12.10
N VAL A 43 -13.06 3.20 11.70
CA VAL A 43 -12.30 4.08 12.62
C VAL A 43 -13.31 5.00 13.30
N ASN A 44 -13.35 5.01 14.63
CA ASN A 44 -14.29 5.85 15.37
C ASN A 44 -13.75 7.27 15.48
N THR A 45 -14.24 8.18 14.63
CA THR A 45 -13.81 9.57 14.59
C THR A 45 -14.08 10.34 15.89
N LYS A 46 -15.06 9.90 16.71
CA LYS A 46 -15.31 10.47 18.04
C LYS A 46 -14.24 10.11 19.09
N LYS A 47 -13.26 9.28 18.72
CA LYS A 47 -12.15 8.85 19.60
C LYS A 47 -10.78 9.31 19.10
N ILE A 48 -10.71 10.25 18.15
CA ILE A 48 -9.44 10.72 17.59
C ILE A 48 -8.52 11.29 18.69
N ASP A 49 -9.05 12.07 19.63
CA ASP A 49 -8.23 12.64 20.70
C ASP A 49 -7.70 11.53 21.63
N GLN A 50 -8.52 10.54 21.97
CA GLN A 50 -8.09 9.33 22.71
C GLN A 50 -7.01 8.54 21.96
N TYR A 51 -7.10 8.44 20.63
CA TYR A 51 -6.06 7.80 19.82
C TYR A 51 -4.76 8.61 19.82
N THR A 52 -4.86 9.94 19.80
CA THR A 52 -3.75 10.88 19.78
C THR A 52 -2.99 10.84 21.13
N THR A 53 -3.71 10.94 22.26
CA THR A 53 -3.11 10.82 23.60
C THR A 53 -2.44 9.45 23.82
N HIS A 54 -3.10 8.35 23.43
CA HIS A 54 -2.51 6.99 23.53
C HIS A 54 -1.26 6.85 22.62
N TYR A 55 -1.25 7.48 21.45
CA TYR A 55 -0.09 7.50 20.57
C TYR A 55 1.09 8.29 21.16
N GLN A 56 0.84 9.47 21.74
CA GLN A 56 1.83 10.28 22.45
C GLN A 56 2.42 9.56 23.67
N HIS A 57 1.59 8.86 24.44
CA HIS A 57 2.01 8.07 25.58
C HIS A 57 3.07 7.03 25.19
N ILE A 58 2.78 6.20 24.17
CA ILE A 58 3.70 5.16 23.70
C ILE A 58 5.00 5.77 23.16
N LEU A 59 4.91 6.89 22.43
CA LEU A 59 6.09 7.61 21.93
C LEU A 59 7.02 8.05 23.06
N ALA A 60 6.47 8.57 24.15
CA ALA A 60 7.22 9.02 25.32
C ALA A 60 7.82 7.85 26.12
N GLU A 61 7.02 6.82 26.41
CA GLU A 61 7.47 5.63 27.16
C GLU A 61 8.60 4.85 26.48
N ASN A 62 8.65 4.88 25.14
CA ASN A 62 9.57 4.06 24.35
C ASN A 62 10.73 4.86 23.73
N ASP A 63 10.82 6.15 24.04
CA ASP A 63 11.77 7.10 23.44
C ASP A 63 11.78 7.04 21.89
N LYS A 64 10.59 7.27 21.30
CA LYS A 64 10.36 7.20 19.84
C LYS A 64 10.08 8.57 19.22
N ASN A 65 10.59 9.64 19.83
CA ASN A 65 10.42 11.02 19.38
C ASN A 65 11.45 11.44 18.32
N TYR A 66 11.67 10.59 17.31
CA TYR A 66 12.60 10.89 16.21
C TYR A 66 12.08 12.05 15.35
N GLU A 67 12.82 13.16 15.38
CA GLU A 67 12.59 14.32 14.50
C GLU A 67 13.38 14.20 13.18
N SER A 68 14.53 13.54 13.20
CA SER A 68 15.31 13.12 12.02
C SER A 68 15.62 11.62 12.06
N TYR A 69 15.65 10.97 10.89
CA TYR A 69 16.01 9.55 10.77
C TYR A 69 17.52 9.31 10.86
N GLU A 70 18.32 10.37 10.81
CA GLU A 70 19.78 10.30 10.86
C GLU A 70 20.28 9.90 12.26
N ILE A 71 19.43 10.03 13.29
CA ILE A 71 19.71 9.74 14.70
C ILE A 71 19.46 8.25 15.05
N ILE A 72 18.88 7.46 14.13
CA ILE A 72 18.48 6.07 14.39
C ILE A 72 19.70 5.14 14.46
N SER A 73 20.02 4.70 15.68
CA SER A 73 21.18 3.85 15.98
C SER A 73 20.88 2.35 15.99
N LEU A 74 19.66 1.94 16.39
CA LEU A 74 19.32 0.55 16.67
C LEU A 74 19.21 -0.33 15.40
N PRO A 75 19.79 -1.55 15.36
CA PRO A 75 19.81 -2.38 14.15
C PRO A 75 18.43 -2.72 13.56
N ASN A 76 17.45 -3.06 14.39
CA ASN A 76 16.09 -3.37 13.92
C ASN A 76 15.39 -2.16 13.29
N GLU A 77 15.67 -0.96 13.79
CA GLU A 77 15.10 0.29 13.30
C GLU A 77 15.78 0.73 12.00
N LYS A 78 17.09 0.48 11.86
CA LYS A 78 17.83 0.63 10.61
C LYS A 78 17.26 -0.24 9.48
N ASN A 79 16.80 -1.45 9.77
CA ASN A 79 16.14 -2.29 8.76
C ASN A 79 14.83 -1.67 8.26
N ILE A 80 14.00 -1.14 9.17
CA ILE A 80 12.76 -0.42 8.82
C ILE A 80 13.09 0.83 7.98
N LEU A 81 14.11 1.59 8.38
CA LEU A 81 14.57 2.78 7.66
C LEU A 81 15.09 2.45 6.26
N ASN A 82 15.83 1.35 6.09
CA ASN A 82 16.37 0.93 4.80
C ASN A 82 15.24 0.52 3.84
N ASP A 83 14.26 -0.25 4.32
CA ASP A 83 13.06 -0.56 3.53
C ASP A 83 12.24 0.71 3.21
N LEU A 84 12.14 1.66 4.14
CA LEU A 84 11.46 2.94 3.91
C LEU A 84 12.13 3.74 2.80
N LYS A 85 13.45 3.89 2.86
CA LYS A 85 14.26 4.53 1.81
C LYS A 85 14.12 3.82 0.47
N ARG A 86 14.11 2.48 0.45
CA ARG A 86 13.92 1.65 -0.75
C ARG A 86 12.55 1.86 -1.40
N THR A 87 11.47 1.74 -0.63
CA THR A 87 10.09 1.92 -1.14
C THR A 87 9.85 3.35 -1.62
N LEU A 88 10.30 4.36 -0.87
CA LEU A 88 10.13 5.76 -1.28
C LEU A 88 11.04 6.16 -2.44
N GLY A 89 12.24 5.57 -2.54
CA GLY A 89 13.09 5.66 -3.74
C GLY A 89 12.39 5.14 -4.99
N ALA A 90 11.83 3.93 -4.94
CA ALA A 90 11.06 3.36 -6.05
C ALA A 90 9.82 4.22 -6.43
N ILE A 91 9.17 4.85 -5.44
CA ILE A 91 8.06 5.79 -5.71
C ILE A 91 8.56 7.06 -6.43
N ARG A 92 9.74 7.60 -6.09
CA ARG A 92 10.34 8.77 -6.76
C ARG A 92 10.79 8.46 -8.19
N GLU A 93 11.35 7.27 -8.42
CA GLU A 93 11.78 6.81 -9.75
C GLU A 93 10.62 6.79 -10.76
N ASN A 94 9.42 6.42 -10.34
CA ASN A 94 8.21 6.45 -11.18
C ASN A 94 7.85 7.85 -11.74
N TYR A 95 8.45 8.92 -11.20
CA TYR A 95 8.27 10.30 -11.63
C TYR A 95 9.58 10.96 -12.09
N ASN A 96 10.60 10.16 -12.43
CA ASN A 96 11.94 10.62 -12.85
C ASN A 96 12.70 11.51 -11.83
N TYR A 97 12.29 11.50 -10.56
CA TYR A 97 12.83 12.43 -9.56
C TYR A 97 14.11 11.89 -8.88
N LYS A 98 15.26 12.13 -9.53
CA LYS A 98 16.60 11.62 -9.13
C LYS A 98 17.33 12.44 -8.06
N MET A 99 16.75 13.54 -7.57
CA MET A 99 17.35 14.35 -6.49
C MET A 99 17.37 13.58 -5.15
N ALA A 100 18.09 14.08 -4.15
CA ALA A 100 18.01 13.60 -2.77
C ALA A 100 16.70 14.03 -2.09
N PRO A 101 16.26 13.40 -0.98
CA PRO A 101 15.11 13.86 -0.21
C PRO A 101 15.34 15.24 0.42
N ASN A 102 14.37 16.15 0.28
CA ASN A 102 14.39 17.43 0.98
C ASN A 102 14.00 17.26 2.46
N ASP A 103 14.19 18.28 3.29
CA ASP A 103 13.97 18.15 4.73
C ASP A 103 12.50 17.87 5.10
N THR A 104 11.54 18.36 4.33
CA THR A 104 10.11 18.00 4.47
C THR A 104 9.92 16.49 4.24
N GLU A 105 10.49 15.94 3.17
CA GLU A 105 10.48 14.50 2.92
C GLU A 105 11.16 13.73 4.06
N LYS A 106 12.30 14.20 4.58
CA LYS A 106 12.96 13.56 5.74
C LYS A 106 12.03 13.49 6.95
N ILE A 107 11.36 14.59 7.30
CA ILE A 107 10.40 14.66 8.41
C ILE A 107 9.24 13.67 8.19
N LEU A 108 8.70 13.59 6.97
CA LEU A 108 7.64 12.64 6.61
C LEU A 108 8.10 11.18 6.74
N PHE A 109 9.33 10.87 6.33
CA PHE A 109 9.92 9.53 6.48
C PHE A 109 10.02 9.18 7.98
N CYS A 110 10.43 10.12 8.83
CA CYS A 110 10.42 9.93 10.29
C CYS A 110 9.01 9.62 10.82
N LYS A 111 7.96 10.26 10.28
CA LYS A 111 6.59 10.04 10.76
C LYS A 111 6.07 8.65 10.38
N ILE A 112 6.33 8.18 9.16
CA ILE A 112 6.02 6.81 8.73
C ILE A 112 6.74 5.78 9.60
N LEU A 113 8.02 6.02 9.92
CA LEU A 113 8.78 5.19 10.84
C LEU A 113 8.16 5.19 12.25
N ARG A 114 7.85 6.36 12.83
CA ARG A 114 7.23 6.47 14.17
C ARG A 114 5.94 5.65 14.26
N ILE A 115 5.08 5.71 13.23
CA ILE A 115 3.86 4.90 13.16
C ILE A 115 4.19 3.40 13.28
N ILE A 116 5.22 2.93 12.57
CA ILE A 116 5.67 1.53 12.59
C ILE A 116 6.30 1.14 13.94
N LEU A 117 7.10 2.00 14.55
CA LEU A 117 7.71 1.74 15.87
C LEU A 117 6.64 1.72 16.96
N VAL A 118 5.70 2.66 16.96
CA VAL A 118 4.57 2.70 17.91
C VAL A 118 3.62 1.51 17.75
N MET A 119 3.45 0.94 16.55
CA MET A 119 2.70 -0.31 16.36
C MET A 119 3.40 -1.54 16.96
N GLN A 120 4.73 -1.53 17.03
CA GLN A 120 5.53 -2.60 17.64
C GLN A 120 5.64 -2.46 19.16
N SER A 121 5.68 -1.23 19.68
CA SER A 121 5.70 -0.96 21.12
C SER A 121 4.33 -1.17 21.80
N ASP A 122 3.23 -0.81 21.14
CA ASP A 122 1.88 -0.96 21.70
C ASP A 122 1.51 -2.43 21.90
N GLU A 123 1.37 -2.87 23.15
CA GLU A 123 1.03 -4.25 23.50
C GLU A 123 -0.23 -4.79 22.81
N LYS A 124 -1.23 -3.92 22.57
CA LYS A 124 -2.51 -4.28 21.92
C LYS A 124 -2.34 -4.59 20.44
N THR A 125 -1.22 -4.22 19.83
CA THR A 125 -0.89 -4.48 18.41
C THR A 125 0.39 -5.29 18.21
N ARG A 126 1.35 -5.29 19.15
CA ARG A 126 2.69 -5.88 19.03
C ARG A 126 2.72 -7.31 18.48
N LEU A 127 1.87 -8.21 19.00
CA LEU A 127 1.82 -9.61 18.56
C LEU A 127 1.36 -9.79 17.11
N PHE A 128 0.60 -8.82 16.60
CA PHE A 128 -0.06 -8.87 15.29
C PHE A 128 0.65 -8.00 14.23
N PHE A 129 1.45 -7.02 14.65
CA PHE A 129 2.09 -6.01 13.80
C PHE A 129 3.61 -5.94 14.00
N ARG A 130 4.26 -7.06 14.32
CA ARG A 130 5.74 -7.17 14.26
C ARG A 130 6.20 -6.78 12.86
N TYR A 131 7.17 -5.88 12.75
CA TYR A 131 7.58 -5.36 11.45
C TYR A 131 8.06 -6.46 10.50
N ARG A 132 7.68 -6.34 9.23
CA ARG A 132 8.18 -7.12 8.11
C ARG A 132 8.41 -6.20 6.92
N GLN A 133 9.40 -6.54 6.10
CA GLN A 133 9.55 -6.00 4.76
C GLN A 133 8.20 -6.06 4.03
N THR A 134 7.89 -5.03 3.25
CA THR A 134 6.59 -4.75 2.60
C THR A 134 5.44 -4.19 3.47
N MET A 135 5.55 -4.13 4.80
CA MET A 135 4.53 -3.42 5.60
C MET A 135 4.43 -1.92 5.27
N ILE A 136 5.55 -1.32 4.84
CA ILE A 136 5.60 0.09 4.39
C ILE A 136 4.79 0.28 3.10
N ASP A 137 4.91 -0.65 2.14
CA ASP A 137 4.19 -0.60 0.86
C ASP A 137 2.66 -0.54 1.09
N LEU A 138 2.16 -1.26 2.11
CA LEU A 138 0.75 -1.26 2.51
C LEU A 138 0.35 -0.06 3.41
N LEU A 139 1.29 0.52 4.16
CA LEU A 139 1.04 1.66 5.05
C LEU A 139 0.94 2.99 4.28
N LEU A 140 1.80 3.17 3.27
CA LEU A 140 1.89 4.41 2.51
C LEU A 140 0.57 4.87 1.87
N PRO A 141 -0.26 4.01 1.23
CA PRO A 141 -1.56 4.41 0.71
C PRO A 141 -2.48 5.04 1.77
N ILE A 142 -2.48 4.50 2.99
CA ILE A 142 -3.32 5.00 4.09
C ILE A 142 -2.74 6.31 4.65
N TYR A 143 -1.43 6.36 4.92
CA TYR A 143 -0.76 7.58 5.40
C TYR A 143 -0.98 8.75 4.44
N HIS A 144 -0.81 8.50 3.15
CA HIS A 144 -1.05 9.46 2.08
C HIS A 144 -2.47 10.00 2.09
N VAL A 145 -3.50 9.14 2.10
CA VAL A 145 -4.91 9.58 2.12
C VAL A 145 -5.26 10.37 3.39
N VAL A 146 -4.72 10.00 4.56
CA VAL A 146 -4.92 10.76 5.80
C VAL A 146 -4.22 12.12 5.71
N TRP A 147 -2.97 12.17 5.23
CA TRP A 147 -2.23 13.42 5.08
C TRP A 147 -2.87 14.37 4.06
N CYS A 148 -3.15 13.93 2.82
CA CYS A 148 -3.77 14.78 1.77
C CYS A 148 -5.11 15.42 2.23
N ALA A 149 -5.82 14.79 3.18
CA ALA A 149 -7.11 15.26 3.69
C ALA A 149 -7.02 16.14 4.95
N LEU A 150 -5.99 15.94 5.80
CA LEU A 150 -5.83 16.63 7.08
C LEU A 150 -4.72 17.69 7.07
N TYR A 151 -3.96 17.83 5.98
CA TYR A 151 -2.95 18.87 5.84
C TYR A 151 -3.60 20.27 5.79
N ASN A 152 -3.31 21.08 6.82
CA ASN A 152 -3.65 22.48 6.96
C ASN A 152 -2.54 23.19 7.75
N ASP A 153 -2.58 24.52 7.80
CA ASP A 153 -1.51 25.32 8.40
C ASP A 153 -1.40 25.14 9.94
N ASP A 154 -2.48 24.74 10.61
CA ASP A 154 -2.50 24.31 12.04
C ASP A 154 -2.15 22.82 12.18
N LEU A 155 -0.93 22.47 11.79
CA LEU A 155 -0.50 21.10 11.51
C LEU A 155 -0.35 20.19 12.76
N ASP A 156 -1.41 19.51 13.19
CA ASP A 156 -1.32 18.41 14.17
C ASP A 156 -0.83 17.11 13.51
N ILE A 157 0.49 17.02 13.30
CA ILE A 157 1.16 15.84 12.74
C ILE A 157 0.88 14.59 13.58
N ILE A 158 0.82 14.72 14.91
CA ILE A 158 0.64 13.59 15.84
C ILE A 158 -0.74 12.96 15.65
N LYS A 159 -1.77 13.76 15.41
CA LYS A 159 -3.11 13.32 15.05
C LYS A 159 -3.14 12.60 13.70
N ILE A 160 -2.39 13.08 12.70
CA ILE A 160 -2.23 12.37 11.41
C ILE A 160 -1.57 10.99 11.62
N GLU A 161 -0.50 10.93 12.41
CA GLU A 161 0.18 9.67 12.76
C GLU A 161 -0.75 8.69 13.50
N ALA A 162 -1.46 9.17 14.53
CA ALA A 162 -2.37 8.38 15.34
C ALA A 162 -3.57 7.84 14.53
N ILE A 163 -4.19 8.68 13.69
CA ILE A 163 -5.27 8.26 12.78
C ILE A 163 -4.75 7.23 11.78
N THR A 164 -3.57 7.45 11.20
CA THR A 164 -2.94 6.52 10.26
C THR A 164 -2.69 5.15 10.90
N LYS A 165 -2.10 5.12 12.12
CA LYS A 165 -1.91 3.88 12.90
C LYS A 165 -3.22 3.12 13.05
N VAL A 166 -4.28 3.79 13.53
CA VAL A 166 -5.57 3.14 13.79
C VAL A 166 -6.23 2.67 12.49
N ALA A 167 -6.19 3.48 11.43
CA ALA A 167 -6.71 3.14 10.10
C ALA A 167 -5.99 1.91 9.52
N PHE A 168 -4.66 1.87 9.55
CA PHE A 168 -3.87 0.72 9.09
C PHE A 168 -4.15 -0.54 9.92
N CYS A 169 -4.15 -0.44 11.25
CA CYS A 169 -4.49 -1.58 12.10
C CYS A 169 -5.90 -2.13 11.85
N LYS A 170 -6.86 -1.26 11.54
CA LYS A 170 -8.23 -1.65 11.17
C LYS A 170 -8.28 -2.30 9.78
N PHE A 171 -7.65 -1.68 8.78
CA PHE A 171 -7.53 -2.23 7.42
C PHE A 171 -6.94 -3.64 7.44
N MET A 172 -5.78 -3.83 8.07
CA MET A 172 -5.06 -5.10 8.10
C MET A 172 -5.86 -6.23 8.77
N LYS A 173 -6.66 -5.91 9.79
CA LYS A 173 -7.58 -6.87 10.45
C LYS A 173 -8.80 -7.18 9.58
N LYS A 174 -9.52 -6.16 9.09
CA LYS A 174 -10.74 -6.32 8.26
C LYS A 174 -10.46 -7.07 6.96
N SER A 175 -9.45 -6.64 6.22
CA SER A 175 -9.03 -7.28 4.96
C SER A 175 -8.28 -8.60 5.16
N LYS A 176 -8.09 -9.07 6.40
CA LYS A 176 -7.30 -10.26 6.76
C LYS A 176 -5.83 -10.23 6.26
N HIS A 177 -5.31 -9.12 5.73
CA HIS A 177 -3.90 -8.99 5.29
C HIS A 177 -2.90 -9.31 6.39
N ILE A 178 -3.29 -9.13 7.64
CA ILE A 178 -2.48 -9.48 8.81
C ILE A 178 -2.07 -10.96 8.87
N TYR A 179 -2.79 -11.86 8.18
CA TYR A 179 -2.47 -13.29 8.08
C TYR A 179 -1.75 -13.67 6.77
N LYS A 180 -1.52 -12.70 5.87
CA LYS A 180 -0.80 -12.87 4.60
C LYS A 180 0.70 -12.55 4.73
N ILE A 181 1.15 -12.11 5.90
CA ILE A 181 2.50 -11.61 6.16
C ILE A 181 3.32 -12.66 6.92
N PRO A 182 4.52 -13.07 6.44
CA PRO A 182 5.33 -14.10 7.07
C PRO A 182 5.60 -13.89 8.57
N GLY A 183 5.33 -14.92 9.36
CA GLY A 183 5.51 -14.90 10.81
C GLY A 183 4.46 -14.11 11.58
N SER A 184 3.29 -13.83 10.98
CA SER A 184 2.07 -13.47 11.72
C SER A 184 1.54 -14.67 12.54
N PRO A 185 0.74 -14.45 13.59
CA PRO A 185 0.03 -15.55 14.27
C PRO A 185 -0.79 -16.38 13.27
N ASN A 186 -0.64 -17.70 13.31
CA ASN A 186 -1.28 -18.66 12.39
C ASN A 186 -0.96 -18.44 10.89
N PHE A 187 0.21 -17.88 10.56
CA PHE A 187 0.63 -17.67 9.16
C PHE A 187 0.61 -18.96 8.34
N GLU A 188 1.29 -20.02 8.79
CA GLU A 188 1.47 -21.25 8.01
C GLU A 188 0.15 -21.97 7.73
N SER A 189 -0.68 -22.14 8.77
CA SER A 189 -2.00 -22.80 8.64
C SER A 189 -2.96 -21.99 7.77
N ARG A 190 -2.96 -20.65 7.87
CA ARG A 190 -3.82 -19.79 7.03
C ARG A 190 -3.28 -19.58 5.63
N MET A 191 -1.97 -19.67 5.41
CA MET A 191 -1.39 -19.51 4.08
C MET A 191 -1.84 -20.61 3.13
N SER A 192 -1.97 -21.85 3.59
CA SER A 192 -2.53 -22.94 2.77
C SER A 192 -3.97 -22.61 2.31
N GLU A 193 -4.86 -22.23 3.25
CA GLU A 193 -6.24 -21.80 2.95
C GLU A 193 -6.26 -20.60 1.96
N ILE A 194 -5.44 -19.58 2.22
CA ILE A 194 -5.37 -18.36 1.42
C ILE A 194 -4.85 -18.64 0.01
N ARG A 195 -3.84 -19.51 -0.15
CA ARG A 195 -3.30 -19.96 -1.44
C ARG A 195 -4.34 -20.76 -2.22
N ASN A 196 -4.91 -21.80 -1.62
CA ASN A 196 -5.90 -22.65 -2.28
C ASN A 196 -7.11 -21.85 -2.76
N ASN A 197 -7.61 -20.89 -1.96
CA ASN A 197 -8.68 -19.99 -2.38
C ASN A 197 -8.24 -19.00 -3.47
N TYR A 198 -6.99 -18.50 -3.44
CA TYR A 198 -6.46 -17.63 -4.49
C TYR A 198 -6.37 -18.37 -5.84
N GLU A 199 -5.73 -19.53 -5.86
CA GLU A 199 -5.49 -20.32 -7.07
C GLU A 199 -6.78 -20.86 -7.68
N THR A 200 -7.68 -21.41 -6.86
CA THR A 200 -9.01 -21.86 -7.30
C THR A 200 -9.77 -20.73 -7.98
N LYS A 201 -9.73 -19.52 -7.41
CA LYS A 201 -10.41 -18.34 -7.98
C LYS A 201 -9.71 -17.80 -9.23
N LEU A 202 -8.38 -17.85 -9.32
CA LEU A 202 -7.67 -17.53 -10.56
C LEU A 202 -8.04 -18.51 -11.68
N ARG A 203 -8.13 -19.82 -11.38
CA ARG A 203 -8.58 -20.85 -12.33
C ARG A 203 -10.01 -20.62 -12.82
N GLU A 204 -10.91 -20.13 -11.97
CA GLU A 204 -12.27 -19.72 -12.37
C GLU A 204 -12.31 -18.45 -13.23
N ILE A 205 -11.47 -17.46 -12.93
CA ILE A 205 -11.55 -16.10 -13.53
C ILE A 205 -10.73 -15.99 -14.83
N ALA A 206 -9.60 -16.68 -14.92
CA ALA A 206 -8.63 -16.57 -16.00
C ALA A 206 -8.18 -17.96 -16.52
N PRO A 207 -9.12 -18.86 -16.91
CA PRO A 207 -8.80 -20.24 -17.24
C PRO A 207 -7.83 -20.37 -18.41
N SER A 208 -7.88 -19.44 -19.38
CA SER A 208 -7.00 -19.41 -20.55
C SER A 208 -5.56 -19.10 -20.14
N ALA A 209 -5.37 -18.04 -19.35
CA ALA A 209 -4.06 -17.68 -18.82
C ALA A 209 -3.48 -18.76 -17.90
N VAL A 210 -4.28 -19.33 -17.00
CA VAL A 210 -3.80 -20.39 -16.10
C VAL A 210 -3.36 -21.63 -16.89
N LYS A 211 -4.09 -22.02 -17.95
CA LYS A 211 -3.68 -23.14 -18.80
C LYS A 211 -2.33 -22.90 -19.49
N ILE A 212 -2.02 -21.66 -19.89
CA ILE A 212 -0.71 -21.30 -20.45
C ILE A 212 0.39 -21.46 -19.39
N LEU A 213 0.13 -21.00 -18.16
CA LEU A 213 1.08 -21.10 -17.04
C LEU A 213 1.33 -22.57 -16.63
N ASP A 214 0.28 -23.38 -16.51
CA ASP A 214 0.37 -24.82 -16.23
C ASP A 214 1.20 -25.54 -17.30
N ASN A 215 0.94 -25.27 -18.59
CA ASN A 215 1.71 -25.83 -19.71
C ASN A 215 3.20 -25.44 -19.67
N SER A 216 3.52 -24.24 -19.18
CA SER A 216 4.88 -23.72 -19.04
C SER A 216 5.52 -24.05 -17.67
N GLN A 217 4.85 -24.85 -16.84
CA GLN A 217 5.28 -25.24 -15.49
C GLN A 217 5.55 -24.05 -14.56
N ILE A 218 4.72 -23.00 -14.66
CA ILE A 218 4.80 -21.81 -13.80
C ILE A 218 3.72 -21.85 -12.73
N ASP A 219 4.16 -21.81 -11.47
CA ASP A 219 3.30 -21.78 -10.30
C ASP A 219 2.51 -20.45 -10.21
N LEU A 220 1.18 -20.55 -10.01
CA LEU A 220 0.30 -19.41 -9.77
C LEU A 220 0.68 -18.60 -8.52
N LEU A 221 1.38 -19.21 -7.56
CA LEU A 221 1.92 -18.52 -6.39
C LEU A 221 2.93 -17.43 -6.74
N TYR A 222 3.56 -17.49 -7.92
CA TYR A 222 4.42 -16.40 -8.41
C TYR A 222 3.66 -15.07 -8.50
N PHE A 223 2.35 -15.12 -8.77
CA PHE A 223 1.44 -13.97 -8.86
C PHE A 223 0.77 -13.60 -7.53
N SER A 224 0.99 -14.35 -6.44
CA SER A 224 0.36 -14.09 -5.13
C SER A 224 0.75 -12.73 -4.53
N LYS A 225 1.92 -12.21 -4.90
CA LYS A 225 2.42 -10.87 -4.56
C LYS A 225 1.40 -9.77 -4.84
N TRP A 226 0.71 -9.82 -5.97
CA TRP A 226 -0.29 -8.81 -6.37
C TRP A 226 -1.46 -8.73 -5.38
N TYR A 227 -1.89 -9.89 -4.87
CA TYR A 227 -2.96 -10.04 -3.88
C TYR A 227 -2.51 -9.77 -2.44
N PHE A 228 -1.21 -9.91 -2.14
CA PHE A 228 -0.63 -9.63 -0.81
C PHE A 228 -0.26 -8.15 -0.63
N LEU A 229 0.22 -7.51 -1.71
CA LEU A 229 0.70 -6.14 -1.70
C LEU A 229 -0.27 -5.16 -2.38
N VAL A 230 -1.42 -5.63 -2.85
CA VAL A 230 -2.47 -4.82 -3.49
C VAL A 230 -1.88 -3.96 -4.63
N PHE A 231 -1.08 -4.61 -5.49
CA PHE A 231 -0.38 -4.02 -6.64
C PHE A 231 0.61 -2.87 -6.35
N THR A 232 0.98 -2.63 -5.08
CA THR A 232 1.85 -1.51 -4.66
C THR A 232 3.26 -1.50 -5.28
N GLN A 233 3.75 -2.64 -5.77
CA GLN A 233 5.07 -2.76 -6.41
C GLN A 233 5.01 -2.93 -7.93
N GLU A 234 3.81 -3.04 -8.49
CA GLU A 234 3.55 -3.33 -9.90
C GLU A 234 3.19 -2.07 -10.69
N PHE A 235 2.48 -1.13 -10.06
CA PHE A 235 1.99 0.10 -10.70
C PHE A 235 2.47 1.37 -9.98
N ASN A 236 2.46 2.49 -10.70
CA ASN A 236 2.79 3.81 -10.16
C ASN A 236 1.85 4.16 -8.99
N PHE A 237 2.37 4.85 -7.96
CA PHE A 237 1.66 5.07 -6.70
C PHE A 237 0.25 5.70 -6.85
N HIS A 238 0.05 6.62 -7.79
CA HIS A 238 -1.28 7.20 -8.05
C HIS A 238 -2.30 6.18 -8.61
N ILE A 239 -1.83 5.18 -9.36
CA ILE A 239 -2.65 4.06 -9.85
C ILE A 239 -3.00 3.16 -8.66
N VAL A 240 -2.03 2.87 -7.79
CA VAL A 240 -2.23 2.09 -6.55
C VAL A 240 -3.32 2.73 -5.68
N ILE A 241 -3.27 4.05 -5.45
CA ILE A 241 -4.34 4.77 -4.76
C ILE A 241 -5.70 4.52 -5.43
N GLN A 242 -5.79 4.60 -6.76
CA GLN A 242 -7.05 4.37 -7.48
C GLN A 242 -7.55 2.92 -7.39
N ILE A 243 -6.65 1.92 -7.43
CA ILE A 243 -6.96 0.50 -7.15
C ILE A 243 -7.57 0.36 -5.75
N TRP A 244 -6.93 0.95 -4.73
CA TRP A 244 -7.43 0.89 -3.35
C TRP A 244 -8.80 1.54 -3.21
N ASN A 245 -9.05 2.69 -3.85
CA ASN A 245 -10.38 3.31 -3.84
C ASN A 245 -11.43 2.38 -4.45
N PHE A 246 -11.16 1.78 -5.61
CA PHE A 246 -12.09 0.84 -6.24
C PHE A 246 -12.43 -0.32 -5.31
N LEU A 247 -11.42 -0.94 -4.70
CA LEU A 247 -11.60 -2.09 -3.79
C LEU A 247 -12.33 -1.71 -2.50
N ILE A 248 -12.05 -0.54 -1.93
CA ILE A 248 -12.69 -0.05 -0.69
C ILE A 248 -14.15 0.37 -0.95
N LEU A 249 -14.45 0.95 -2.12
CA LEU A 249 -15.83 1.32 -2.50
C LEU A 249 -16.77 0.11 -2.66
N HIS A 250 -16.24 -1.10 -2.87
CA HIS A 250 -17.02 -2.34 -2.85
C HIS A 250 -17.33 -2.85 -1.42
N GLY A 251 -16.78 -2.21 -0.39
CA GLY A 251 -16.91 -2.56 1.01
C GLY A 251 -15.83 -3.55 1.47
N MET A 252 -15.36 -3.39 2.71
CA MET A 252 -14.25 -4.21 3.23
C MET A 252 -14.50 -5.72 3.23
N ASP A 253 -15.77 -6.15 3.31
CA ASP A 253 -16.15 -7.56 3.29
C ASP A 253 -15.96 -8.20 1.90
N LYS A 254 -16.04 -7.39 0.83
CA LYS A 254 -15.79 -7.81 -0.56
C LYS A 254 -14.35 -7.53 -1.02
N PHE A 255 -13.58 -6.74 -0.29
CA PHE A 255 -12.23 -6.29 -0.67
C PHE A 255 -11.34 -7.40 -1.25
N ASN A 256 -11.20 -8.53 -0.55
CA ASN A 256 -10.36 -9.64 -1.04
C ASN A 256 -10.97 -10.32 -2.28
N LYS A 257 -12.30 -10.46 -2.36
CA LYS A 257 -12.96 -11.06 -3.53
C LYS A 257 -12.73 -10.22 -4.79
N GLU A 258 -12.92 -8.90 -4.69
CA GLU A 258 -12.69 -8.00 -5.82
C GLU A 258 -11.19 -7.84 -6.15
N LEU A 259 -10.28 -7.94 -5.16
CA LEU A 259 -8.84 -7.95 -5.42
C LEU A 259 -8.41 -9.22 -6.17
N ILE A 260 -8.93 -10.40 -5.82
CA ILE A 260 -8.64 -11.65 -6.55
C ILE A 260 -9.23 -11.60 -7.96
N LYS A 261 -10.45 -11.06 -8.12
CA LYS A 261 -11.07 -10.79 -9.42
C LYS A 261 -10.22 -9.86 -10.28
N LEU A 262 -9.64 -8.81 -9.69
CA LEU A 262 -8.71 -7.91 -10.37
C LEU A 262 -7.42 -8.63 -10.77
N CYS A 263 -6.83 -9.44 -9.89
CA CYS A 263 -5.65 -10.27 -10.21
C CYS A 263 -5.93 -11.20 -11.38
N GLY A 264 -7.07 -11.90 -11.40
CA GLY A 264 -7.48 -12.75 -12.51
C GLY A 264 -7.66 -11.98 -13.81
N LYS A 265 -8.34 -10.82 -13.80
CA LYS A 265 -8.48 -9.98 -15.00
C LYS A 265 -7.15 -9.44 -15.53
N VAL A 266 -6.21 -9.06 -14.65
CA VAL A 266 -4.85 -8.64 -15.04
C VAL A 266 -4.10 -9.81 -15.66
N LEU A 267 -4.21 -11.00 -15.07
CA LEU A 267 -3.60 -12.23 -15.59
C LEU A 267 -4.15 -12.60 -16.97
N GLU A 268 -5.46 -12.66 -17.13
CA GLU A 268 -6.10 -12.95 -18.42
C GLU A 268 -5.70 -11.91 -19.47
N ASN A 269 -5.67 -10.61 -19.11
CA ASN A 269 -5.27 -9.56 -20.05
C ASN A 269 -3.81 -9.67 -20.54
N LEU A 270 -2.88 -10.12 -19.67
CA LEU A 270 -1.49 -10.34 -20.05
C LEU A 270 -1.30 -11.52 -21.03
N PHE A 271 -2.15 -12.55 -20.96
CA PHE A 271 -1.99 -13.79 -21.72
C PHE A 271 -3.02 -14.01 -22.84
N LEU A 272 -4.03 -13.14 -22.97
CA LEU A 272 -5.12 -13.28 -23.95
C LEU A 272 -4.62 -13.41 -25.40
N GLU A 273 -3.61 -12.64 -25.79
CA GLU A 273 -3.01 -12.67 -27.13
C GLU A 273 -2.15 -13.93 -27.40
N PHE A 274 -2.00 -14.80 -26.40
CA PHE A 274 -1.16 -16.00 -26.43
C PHE A 274 -1.96 -17.29 -26.26
N VAL A 275 -3.28 -17.22 -26.21
CA VAL A 275 -4.16 -18.40 -26.22
C VAL A 275 -3.88 -19.25 -27.47
N GLY A 276 -3.54 -20.52 -27.26
CA GLY A 276 -3.15 -21.46 -28.31
C GLY A 276 -1.66 -21.45 -28.69
N LYS A 277 -0.85 -20.55 -28.12
CA LYS A 277 0.62 -20.55 -28.27
C LYS A 277 1.28 -21.33 -27.14
N SER A 278 2.42 -21.95 -27.43
CA SER A 278 3.36 -22.42 -26.40
C SER A 278 4.32 -21.29 -26.09
N LEU A 279 4.53 -20.98 -24.80
CA LEU A 279 5.47 -19.98 -24.32
C LEU A 279 6.54 -20.63 -23.45
N THR A 280 7.78 -20.21 -23.62
CA THR A 280 8.87 -20.53 -22.70
C THR A 280 8.73 -19.74 -21.40
N GLN A 281 9.30 -20.26 -20.31
CA GLN A 281 9.34 -19.54 -19.04
C GLN A 281 10.00 -18.15 -19.17
N LYS A 282 11.02 -18.02 -20.05
CA LYS A 282 11.72 -16.76 -20.31
C LYS A 282 10.79 -15.70 -20.94
N GLU A 283 9.95 -16.09 -21.89
CA GLU A 283 8.96 -15.18 -22.49
C GLU A 283 7.93 -14.73 -21.45
N ILE A 284 7.44 -15.66 -20.62
CA ILE A 284 6.49 -15.34 -19.56
C ILE A 284 7.10 -14.37 -18.53
N TYR A 285 8.33 -14.60 -18.06
CA TYR A 285 9.02 -13.65 -17.17
C TYR A 285 9.26 -12.28 -17.82
N SER A 286 9.46 -12.21 -19.14
CA SER A 286 9.54 -10.94 -19.87
C SER A 286 8.18 -10.23 -19.91
N MET A 287 7.10 -10.93 -20.25
CA MET A 287 5.74 -10.38 -20.29
C MET A 287 5.28 -9.86 -18.93
N MET A 288 5.80 -10.42 -17.83
CA MET A 288 5.49 -9.91 -16.50
C MET A 288 6.06 -8.52 -16.19
N GLN A 289 7.06 -8.04 -16.94
CA GLN A 289 7.48 -6.63 -16.88
C GLN A 289 6.44 -5.70 -17.53
N ASP A 290 5.62 -6.24 -18.44
CA ASP A 290 4.57 -5.50 -19.14
C ASP A 290 3.29 -5.31 -18.31
N ILE A 291 3.22 -5.80 -17.07
CA ILE A 291 2.11 -5.48 -16.16
C ILE A 291 1.86 -3.98 -16.04
N LYS A 292 2.92 -3.16 -16.11
CA LYS A 292 2.84 -1.69 -16.09
C LYS A 292 2.07 -1.09 -17.27
N LYS A 293 1.93 -1.85 -18.37
CA LYS A 293 1.19 -1.46 -19.59
C LYS A 293 -0.27 -1.91 -19.55
N VAL A 294 -0.66 -2.81 -18.64
CA VAL A 294 -2.03 -3.29 -18.51
C VAL A 294 -2.96 -2.11 -18.19
N PRO A 295 -4.06 -1.90 -18.96
CA PRO A 295 -4.97 -0.77 -18.76
C PRO A 295 -5.90 -1.02 -17.56
N ILE A 296 -5.35 -1.14 -16.36
CA ILE A 296 -6.01 -1.70 -15.17
C ILE A 296 -7.37 -1.06 -14.81
N PHE A 297 -7.60 0.20 -15.18
CA PHE A 297 -8.88 0.89 -14.98
C PHE A 297 -10.01 0.40 -15.91
N THR A 298 -9.72 -0.22 -17.04
CA THR A 298 -10.76 -0.88 -17.86
C THR A 298 -11.24 -2.18 -17.22
N LEU A 299 -10.35 -2.85 -16.47
CA LEU A 299 -10.62 -4.12 -15.76
C LEU A 299 -11.51 -3.94 -14.52
N PHE A 300 -11.76 -2.70 -14.07
CA PHE A 300 -12.70 -2.38 -13.00
C PHE A 300 -14.17 -2.54 -13.39
N ARG A 301 -14.47 -2.67 -14.69
CA ARG A 301 -15.78 -3.04 -15.23
C ARG A 301 -15.83 -4.57 -15.33
#